data_AF-A0A9Y2E5M7-F1
#
_entry.id   AF-A0A9Y2E5M7-F1
#
_cell.length_a   1.000
_cell.length_b   1.000
_cell.length_c   1.000
_cell.angle_alpha   90.00
_cell.angle_beta   90.00
_cell.angle_gamma   90.00
#
_symmetry.space_group_name_H-M   'P 1'
#
loop_
_entity.id
_entity.type
_entity.pdbx_description
1 polymer ?
#
loop_
_entity_poly.entity_id
_entity_poly.type
_entity_poly.pdbx_seq_one_letter_code
_entity_poly.pdbx_strand_id
1 'polypeptide(L)'
;MTSRKNAMLTTEDRRWLTGEKSYEGEHAKQQRYQRRRDIRQRIYSTILDFTLLVEHLEEAERSKLFEGVDDRGLETDDDEAFTNGLRDGLAFILYSTGITEAMIREGPTESEPLAEQLLADAVYRAGKRDGILVEDVDLTVEATRASVAAVLSDLKAGNDVSPAELRLLIESDRIDTADVQDCLREVIVDEE
;
A
#
# COMPACT_ATOMS: atom_id res chain seq x y z
N MET A 1 -15.51 11.85 5.89
CA MET A 1 -15.64 10.38 5.84
C MET A 1 -17.01 10.00 5.27
N THR A 2 -17.09 9.81 3.96
CA THR A 2 -18.23 9.17 3.30
C THR A 2 -18.53 7.83 3.97
N SER A 3 -19.78 7.59 4.37
CA SER A 3 -20.12 6.41 5.17
C SER A 3 -20.06 5.16 4.28
N ARG A 4 -18.96 4.41 4.36
CA ARG A 4 -18.83 3.08 3.73
C ARG A 4 -19.67 2.06 4.49
N LYS A 5 -20.98 2.02 4.21
CA LYS A 5 -21.96 1.22 4.99
C LYS A 5 -21.78 -0.29 4.80
N ASN A 6 -21.39 -0.74 3.59
CA ASN A 6 -21.26 -2.16 3.22
C ASN A 6 -19.81 -2.57 2.93
N ALA A 7 -18.84 -1.97 3.61
CA ALA A 7 -17.42 -2.33 3.42
C ALA A 7 -16.96 -3.45 4.37
N MET A 8 -15.80 -4.03 4.06
CA MET A 8 -15.10 -5.00 4.91
C MET A 8 -15.04 -4.56 6.38
N LEU A 9 -14.75 -3.29 6.64
CA LEU A 9 -14.74 -2.72 7.98
C LEU A 9 -16.03 -1.95 8.24
N THR A 10 -16.71 -2.33 9.32
CA THR A 10 -17.86 -1.58 9.82
C THR A 10 -17.43 -0.21 10.32
N THR A 11 -18.38 0.72 10.44
CA THR A 11 -18.13 2.04 11.04
C THR A 11 -17.49 1.92 12.42
N GLU A 12 -17.93 0.95 13.22
CA GLU A 12 -17.41 0.73 14.57
C GLU A 12 -16.01 0.12 14.58
N ASP A 13 -15.62 -0.68 13.57
CA ASP A 13 -14.24 -1.15 13.44
C ASP A 13 -13.31 0.00 13.12
N ARG A 14 -13.71 0.86 12.18
CA ARG A 14 -12.94 2.04 11.78
C ARG A 14 -12.71 2.96 12.97
N ARG A 15 -13.77 3.31 13.70
CA ARG A 15 -13.67 4.14 14.92
C ARG A 15 -12.79 3.52 16.00
N TRP A 16 -12.84 2.19 16.14
CA TRP A 16 -11.99 1.50 17.11
C TRP A 16 -10.51 1.48 16.69
N LEU A 17 -10.21 1.28 15.40
CA LEU A 17 -8.85 1.31 14.86
C LEU A 17 -8.25 2.72 14.85
N THR A 18 -9.05 3.76 14.61
CA THR A 18 -8.60 5.17 14.64
C THR A 18 -8.53 5.76 16.05
N GLY A 19 -8.96 5.02 17.08
CA GLY A 19 -8.98 5.49 18.47
C GLY A 19 -10.16 6.39 18.83
N GLU A 20 -11.05 6.71 17.88
CA GLU A 20 -12.30 7.44 18.13
C GLU A 20 -13.27 6.68 19.05
N LYS A 21 -13.06 5.37 19.23
CA LYS A 21 -13.80 4.54 20.17
C LYS A 21 -12.85 3.67 21.00
N SER A 22 -12.92 3.82 22.32
CA SER A 22 -12.31 2.90 23.29
C SER A 22 -13.36 2.00 23.94
N TYR A 23 -12.93 0.83 24.42
CA TYR A 23 -13.74 0.01 25.33
C TYR A 23 -13.17 0.14 26.73
N GLU A 24 -14.04 0.51 27.69
CA GLU A 24 -13.70 0.77 29.08
C GLU A 24 -14.65 0.00 30.01
N GLY A 25 -14.24 -0.15 31.28
CA GLY A 25 -15.01 -0.89 32.28
C GLY A 25 -14.69 -2.39 32.36
N GLU A 26 -15.50 -3.10 33.16
CA GLU A 26 -15.25 -4.47 33.62
C GLU A 26 -15.08 -5.49 32.46
N HIS A 27 -15.82 -5.31 31.37
CA HIS A 27 -15.77 -6.20 30.21
C HIS A 27 -14.92 -5.70 29.05
N ALA A 28 -14.15 -4.61 29.24
CA ALA A 28 -13.36 -3.98 28.18
C ALA A 28 -12.39 -4.94 27.48
N LYS A 29 -11.73 -5.82 28.26
CA LYS A 29 -10.77 -6.80 27.72
C LYS A 29 -11.45 -7.78 26.76
N GLN A 30 -12.63 -8.29 27.13
CA GLN A 30 -13.39 -9.22 26.30
C GLN A 30 -13.92 -8.53 25.03
N GLN A 31 -14.43 -7.30 25.15
CA GLN A 31 -14.92 -6.53 24.02
C GLN A 31 -13.80 -6.21 23.00
N ARG A 32 -12.60 -5.82 23.47
CA ARG A 32 -11.42 -5.62 22.60
C ARG A 32 -11.00 -6.92 21.90
N TYR A 33 -11.02 -8.04 22.62
CA TYR A 33 -10.71 -9.34 22.03
C TYR A 33 -11.71 -9.74 20.94
N GLN A 34 -13.01 -9.64 21.24
CA GLN A 34 -14.08 -9.93 20.29
C GLN A 34 -13.96 -9.04 19.04
N ARG A 35 -13.73 -7.73 19.22
CA ARG A 35 -13.52 -6.80 18.11
C ARG A 35 -12.36 -7.21 17.19
N ARG A 36 -11.21 -7.59 17.77
CA ARG A 36 -10.06 -8.09 16.99
C ARG A 36 -10.41 -9.36 16.21
N ARG A 37 -11.13 -10.29 16.85
CA ARG A 37 -11.57 -11.54 16.22
C ARG A 37 -12.47 -11.27 15.02
N ASP A 38 -13.44 -10.37 15.18
CA ASP A 38 -14.42 -10.05 14.14
C ASP A 38 -13.77 -9.33 12.96
N ILE A 39 -12.85 -8.39 13.21
CA ILE A 39 -12.06 -7.74 12.15
C ILE A 39 -11.25 -8.78 11.37
N ARG A 40 -10.53 -9.68 12.06
CA ARG A 40 -9.76 -10.74 11.39
C ARG A 40 -10.64 -11.65 10.55
N GLN A 41 -11.81 -12.05 11.06
CA GLN A 41 -12.74 -12.89 10.32
C GLN A 41 -13.27 -12.20 9.05
N ARG A 42 -13.57 -10.89 9.14
CA ARG A 42 -14.00 -10.11 7.97
C ARG A 42 -12.90 -9.99 6.93
N ILE A 43 -11.67 -9.66 7.34
CA ILE A 43 -10.52 -9.60 6.43
C ILE A 43 -10.35 -10.95 5.72
N TYR A 44 -10.34 -12.05 6.47
CA TYR A 44 -10.22 -13.39 5.89
C TYR A 44 -11.33 -13.70 4.89
N SER A 45 -12.58 -13.37 5.22
CA SER A 45 -13.72 -13.60 4.32
C SER A 45 -13.63 -12.75 3.05
N THR A 46 -13.26 -11.47 3.18
CA THR A 46 -13.05 -10.57 2.05
C THR A 46 -11.91 -11.02 1.14
N ILE A 47 -10.84 -11.58 1.69
CA ILE A 47 -9.76 -12.18 0.89
C ILE A 47 -10.30 -13.36 0.05
N LEU A 48 -11.15 -14.20 0.63
CA LEU A 48 -11.79 -15.29 -0.11
C LEU A 48 -12.73 -14.78 -1.20
N ASP A 49 -13.47 -13.71 -0.94
CA ASP A 49 -14.39 -13.10 -1.91
C ASP A 49 -13.67 -12.63 -3.19
N PHE A 50 -12.40 -12.21 -3.12
CA PHE A 50 -11.63 -11.88 -4.33
C PHE A 50 -11.51 -13.06 -5.31
N THR A 51 -11.53 -14.30 -4.83
CA THR A 51 -11.57 -15.48 -5.72
C THR A 51 -12.84 -15.46 -6.57
N LEU A 52 -13.99 -15.16 -5.94
CA LEU A 52 -15.28 -15.06 -6.62
C LEU A 52 -15.31 -13.86 -7.57
N LEU A 53 -14.73 -12.71 -7.17
CA LEU A 53 -14.66 -11.54 -8.03
C LEU A 53 -13.84 -11.81 -9.29
N VAL A 54 -12.69 -12.48 -9.16
CA VAL A 54 -11.85 -12.85 -10.30
C VAL A 54 -12.57 -13.83 -11.23
N GLU A 55 -13.30 -14.81 -10.68
CA GLU A 55 -13.93 -15.88 -11.46
C GLU A 55 -15.29 -15.50 -12.08
N HIS A 56 -16.04 -14.60 -11.44
CA HIS A 56 -17.45 -14.39 -11.75
C HIS A 56 -17.88 -12.94 -11.95
N LEU A 57 -17.09 -11.94 -11.55
CA LEU A 57 -17.47 -10.55 -11.82
C LEU A 57 -17.34 -10.28 -13.32
N GLU A 58 -18.42 -9.78 -13.91
CA GLU A 58 -18.46 -9.40 -15.32
C GLU A 58 -17.40 -8.32 -15.61
N GLU A 59 -16.78 -8.41 -16.78
CA GLU A 59 -15.72 -7.49 -17.19
C GLU A 59 -16.16 -6.03 -17.16
N ALA A 60 -17.37 -5.72 -17.63
CA ALA A 60 -17.92 -4.37 -17.62
C ALA A 60 -18.03 -3.79 -16.20
N GLU A 61 -18.42 -4.59 -15.21
CA GLU A 61 -18.49 -4.15 -13.82
C GLU A 61 -17.11 -4.05 -13.17
N ARG A 62 -16.17 -4.94 -13.53
CA ARG A 62 -14.78 -4.79 -13.12
C ARG A 62 -14.18 -3.49 -13.64
N SER A 63 -14.31 -3.21 -14.94
CA SER A 63 -13.74 -2.01 -15.55
C SER A 63 -14.25 -0.73 -14.90
N LYS A 64 -15.56 -0.66 -14.58
CA LYS A 64 -16.15 0.47 -13.85
C LYS A 64 -15.53 0.75 -12.48
N LEU A 65 -15.01 -0.26 -11.79
CA LEU A 65 -14.32 -0.06 -10.50
C LEU A 65 -13.00 0.68 -10.67
N PHE A 66 -12.41 0.69 -11.86
CA PHE A 66 -11.09 1.25 -12.15
C PHE A 66 -11.14 2.40 -13.17
N GLU A 67 -12.33 2.90 -13.55
CA GLU A 67 -12.48 3.99 -14.54
C GLU A 67 -11.72 5.28 -14.13
N GLY A 68 -11.58 5.56 -12.84
CA GLY A 68 -10.83 6.71 -12.31
C GLY A 68 -9.33 6.46 -12.06
N VAL A 69 -8.81 5.27 -12.42
CA VAL A 69 -7.41 4.86 -12.19
C VAL A 69 -6.57 4.95 -13.46
N ASP A 70 -7.13 5.40 -14.59
CA ASP A 70 -6.44 5.45 -15.88
C ASP A 70 -5.23 6.41 -15.86
N ASP A 71 -4.25 6.18 -16.76
CA ASP A 71 -2.91 6.80 -16.82
C ASP A 71 -2.89 8.35 -16.90
N ARG A 72 -4.05 9.01 -16.88
CA ARG A 72 -4.23 10.46 -17.09
C ARG A 72 -4.37 11.28 -15.81
N GLY A 73 -4.13 10.67 -14.65
CA GLY A 73 -4.08 11.36 -13.36
C GLY A 73 -5.39 11.30 -12.60
N LEU A 74 -5.28 11.43 -11.28
CA LEU A 74 -6.40 11.42 -10.34
C LEU A 74 -7.28 12.64 -10.60
N GLU A 75 -8.49 12.44 -11.13
CA GLU A 75 -9.39 13.55 -11.50
C GLU A 75 -10.15 14.11 -10.28
N THR A 76 -10.30 13.31 -9.21
CA THR A 76 -11.05 13.69 -8.00
C THR A 76 -10.41 13.21 -6.69
N ASP A 77 -10.77 13.86 -5.57
CA ASP A 77 -10.39 13.43 -4.20
C ASP A 77 -10.82 11.98 -3.89
N ASP A 78 -11.93 11.52 -4.49
CA ASP A 78 -12.42 10.16 -4.31
C ASP A 78 -11.53 9.14 -5.07
N ASP A 79 -10.99 9.51 -6.24
CA ASP A 79 -10.04 8.68 -7.01
C ASP A 79 -8.70 8.55 -6.27
N GLU A 80 -8.23 9.64 -5.64
CA GLU A 80 -7.04 9.61 -4.80
C GLU A 80 -7.26 8.69 -3.58
N ALA A 81 -8.39 8.82 -2.89
CA ALA A 81 -8.71 7.97 -1.75
C ALA A 81 -8.83 6.49 -2.13
N PHE A 82 -9.36 6.20 -3.32
CA PHE A 82 -9.43 4.84 -3.87
C PHE A 82 -8.03 4.30 -4.17
N THR A 83 -7.21 5.06 -4.89
CA THR A 83 -5.85 4.67 -5.28
C THR A 83 -4.94 4.45 -4.06
N ASN A 84 -5.03 5.34 -3.07
CA ASN A 84 -4.37 5.16 -1.77
C ASN A 84 -4.85 3.89 -1.06
N GLY A 85 -6.16 3.62 -1.08
CA GLY A 85 -6.73 2.39 -0.53
C GLY A 85 -6.25 1.12 -1.23
N LEU A 86 -6.11 1.14 -2.56
CA LEU A 86 -5.56 0.05 -3.35
C LEU A 86 -4.08 -0.20 -3.00
N ARG A 87 -3.27 0.87 -3.00
CA ARG A 87 -1.85 0.84 -2.61
C ARG A 87 -1.67 0.26 -1.21
N ASP A 88 -2.40 0.78 -0.23
CA ASP A 88 -2.28 0.37 1.17
C ASP A 88 -2.80 -1.05 1.40
N GLY A 89 -3.80 -1.49 0.63
CA GLY A 89 -4.30 -2.87 0.63
C GLY A 89 -3.26 -3.86 0.10
N LEU A 90 -2.58 -3.53 -1.00
CA LEU A 90 -1.47 -4.33 -1.54
C LEU A 90 -0.29 -4.36 -0.56
N ALA A 91 0.13 -3.20 -0.04
CA ALA A 91 1.17 -3.11 0.98
C ALA A 91 0.82 -3.96 2.21
N PHE A 92 -0.46 -3.94 2.63
CA PHE A 92 -0.95 -4.76 3.74
C PHE A 92 -0.70 -6.25 3.54
N ILE A 93 -1.02 -6.75 2.35
CA ILE A 93 -0.80 -8.16 2.01
C ILE A 93 0.69 -8.46 2.00
N LEU A 94 1.48 -7.66 1.28
CA LEU A 94 2.91 -7.91 1.09
C LEU A 94 3.70 -7.91 2.41
N TYR A 95 3.46 -6.94 3.29
CA TYR A 95 4.11 -6.93 4.60
C TYR A 95 3.65 -8.11 5.46
N SER A 96 2.36 -8.51 5.37
CA SER A 96 1.82 -9.63 6.14
C SER A 96 2.34 -10.98 5.67
N THR A 97 2.83 -11.05 4.42
CA THR A 97 3.41 -12.25 3.79
C THR A 97 4.93 -12.23 3.74
N GLY A 98 5.57 -11.28 4.43
CA GLY A 98 7.01 -11.31 4.71
C GLY A 98 7.91 -10.58 3.71
N ILE A 99 7.40 -9.64 2.91
CA ILE A 99 8.23 -8.90 1.94
C ILE A 99 9.31 -8.06 2.64
N THR A 100 9.00 -7.50 3.82
CA THR A 100 9.92 -6.62 4.55
C THR A 100 11.15 -7.38 5.04
N GLU A 101 10.94 -8.62 5.49
CA GLU A 101 12.01 -9.53 5.86
C GLU A 101 12.87 -9.89 4.65
N ALA A 102 12.30 -9.94 3.44
CA ALA A 102 13.06 -10.16 2.21
C ALA A 102 13.94 -8.94 1.87
N MET A 103 13.38 -7.73 1.95
CA MET A 103 14.07 -6.47 1.65
C MET A 103 15.28 -6.19 2.52
N ILE A 104 15.29 -6.66 3.76
CA ILE A 104 16.31 -6.33 4.77
C ILE A 104 17.36 -7.44 4.90
N ARG A 105 17.12 -8.61 4.32
CA ARG A 105 17.96 -9.79 4.54
C ARG A 105 19.25 -9.69 3.72
N GLU A 106 20.37 -9.98 4.37
CA GLU A 106 21.67 -10.10 3.72
C GLU A 106 21.93 -11.56 3.31
N GLY A 107 22.18 -11.80 2.02
CA GLY A 107 22.60 -13.10 1.47
C GLY A 107 21.53 -13.89 0.72
N PRO A 108 21.93 -14.86 -0.12
CA PRO A 108 21.01 -15.68 -0.93
C PRO A 108 20.16 -16.59 -0.04
N THR A 109 18.90 -16.80 -0.45
CA THR A 109 17.99 -17.74 0.22
C THR A 109 17.88 -19.04 -0.58
N GLU A 110 17.51 -20.13 0.09
CA GLU A 110 17.11 -21.37 -0.59
C GLU A 110 15.64 -21.33 -1.07
N SER A 111 14.85 -20.34 -0.64
CA SER A 111 13.42 -20.27 -0.94
C SER A 111 12.92 -18.82 -1.01
N GLU A 112 12.20 -18.52 -2.08
CA GLU A 112 11.51 -17.24 -2.27
C GLU A 112 10.53 -16.95 -1.12
N PRO A 113 10.40 -15.69 -0.67
CA PRO A 113 9.38 -15.26 0.28
C PRO A 113 7.96 -15.53 -0.25
N LEU A 114 7.02 -15.81 0.66
CA LEU A 114 5.61 -16.02 0.30
C LEU A 114 5.02 -14.83 -0.46
N ALA A 115 5.44 -13.60 -0.14
CA ALA A 115 5.01 -12.40 -0.84
C ALA A 115 5.35 -12.42 -2.34
N GLU A 116 6.56 -12.86 -2.70
CA GLU A 116 7.03 -12.90 -4.09
C GLU A 116 6.29 -14.00 -4.86
N GLN A 117 6.15 -15.19 -4.26
CA GLN A 117 5.38 -16.29 -4.82
C GLN A 117 3.92 -15.88 -5.09
N LEU A 118 3.27 -15.20 -4.13
CA LEU A 118 1.88 -14.75 -4.29
C LEU A 118 1.73 -13.69 -5.39
N LEU A 119 2.71 -12.79 -5.54
CA LEU A 119 2.70 -11.81 -6.63
C LEU A 119 2.85 -12.49 -7.99
N ALA A 120 3.82 -13.41 -8.12
CA ALA A 120 4.00 -14.19 -9.34
C ALA A 120 2.71 -14.96 -9.68
N ASP A 121 2.15 -15.71 -8.73
CA ASP A 121 0.89 -16.45 -8.88
C ASP A 121 -0.27 -15.54 -9.29
N ALA A 122 -0.35 -14.33 -8.74
CA ALA A 122 -1.38 -13.36 -9.10
C ALA A 122 -1.26 -12.92 -10.58
N VAL A 123 -0.04 -12.69 -11.07
CA VAL A 123 0.23 -12.35 -12.48
C VAL A 123 -0.14 -13.53 -13.40
N TYR A 124 0.28 -14.75 -13.06
CA TYR A 124 -0.11 -15.96 -13.81
C TYR A 124 -1.63 -16.15 -13.82
N ARG A 125 -2.31 -15.92 -12.68
CA ARG A 125 -3.76 -16.03 -12.57
C ARG A 125 -4.48 -14.98 -13.42
N ALA A 126 -3.98 -13.75 -13.47
CA ALA A 126 -4.49 -12.69 -14.33
C ALA A 126 -4.34 -13.05 -15.81
N GLY A 127 -3.14 -13.47 -16.23
CA GLY A 127 -2.89 -13.89 -17.61
C GLY A 127 -3.78 -15.05 -18.05
N LYS A 128 -3.86 -16.12 -17.23
CA LYS A 128 -4.73 -17.28 -17.49
C LYS A 128 -6.19 -16.88 -17.71
N ARG A 129 -6.69 -15.91 -16.94
CA ARG A 129 -8.08 -15.44 -17.03
C ARG A 129 -8.39 -14.80 -18.38
N ASP A 130 -7.43 -14.07 -18.94
CA ASP A 130 -7.60 -13.35 -20.20
C ASP A 130 -6.98 -14.12 -21.40
N GLY A 131 -6.62 -15.39 -21.20
CA GLY A 131 -6.06 -16.25 -22.25
C GLY A 131 -4.62 -15.90 -22.65
N ILE A 132 -3.90 -15.17 -21.81
CA ILE A 132 -2.51 -14.77 -22.02
C ILE A 132 -1.58 -15.80 -21.39
N LEU A 133 -0.62 -16.30 -22.17
CA LEU A 133 0.46 -17.13 -21.66
C LEU A 133 1.53 -16.23 -21.04
N VAL A 134 1.62 -16.26 -19.71
CA VAL A 134 2.74 -15.67 -18.98
C VAL A 134 3.86 -16.72 -18.98
N GLU A 135 5.03 -16.37 -19.50
CA GLU A 135 6.18 -17.28 -19.58
C GLU A 135 7.08 -17.18 -18.34
N ASP A 136 7.22 -15.97 -17.80
CA ASP A 136 8.10 -15.66 -16.68
C ASP A 136 7.62 -14.41 -15.92
N VAL A 137 7.88 -14.36 -14.61
CA VAL A 137 7.60 -13.20 -13.74
C VAL A 137 8.78 -12.97 -12.81
N ASP A 138 9.62 -12.00 -13.17
CA ASP A 138 10.75 -11.55 -12.35
C ASP A 138 10.35 -10.37 -11.44
N LEU A 139 10.59 -10.50 -10.13
CA LEU A 139 10.51 -9.40 -9.17
C LEU A 139 11.89 -9.11 -8.58
N THR A 140 12.41 -7.92 -8.85
CA THR A 140 13.67 -7.46 -8.24
C THR A 140 13.40 -6.29 -7.30
N VAL A 141 13.80 -6.45 -6.03
CA VAL A 141 13.69 -5.40 -5.02
C VAL A 141 15.06 -5.10 -4.44
N GLU A 142 15.58 -3.91 -4.73
CA GLU A 142 16.79 -3.37 -4.12
C GLU A 142 16.39 -2.44 -2.97
N ALA A 143 16.71 -2.84 -1.74
CA ALA A 143 16.33 -2.10 -0.55
C ALA A 143 17.52 -1.94 0.41
N THR A 144 17.55 -0.82 1.11
CA THR A 144 18.51 -0.55 2.19
C THR A 144 17.76 0.07 3.35
N ARG A 145 18.14 -0.26 4.58
CA ARG A 145 17.60 0.40 5.76
C ARG A 145 18.05 1.86 5.79
N ALA A 146 17.12 2.78 5.57
CA ALA A 146 17.32 4.20 5.73
C ALA A 146 16.54 4.73 6.94
N SER A 147 17.09 5.73 7.63
CA SER A 147 16.36 6.46 8.68
C SER A 147 16.21 7.91 8.26
N VAL A 148 15.00 8.45 8.40
CA VAL A 148 14.70 9.86 8.10
C VAL A 148 15.67 10.79 8.82
N ALA A 149 16.02 10.48 10.08
CA ALA A 149 16.94 11.29 10.87
C ALA A 149 18.38 11.28 10.33
N ALA A 150 18.88 10.13 9.88
CA ALA A 150 20.22 10.04 9.29
C ALA A 150 20.27 10.78 7.96
N VAL A 151 19.32 10.51 7.06
CA VAL A 151 19.23 11.18 5.76
C VAL A 151 19.12 12.70 5.92
N LEU A 152 18.31 13.17 6.88
CA LEU A 152 18.20 14.60 7.17
C LEU A 152 19.51 15.20 7.72
N SER A 153 20.27 14.43 8.51
CA SER A 153 21.57 14.84 9.02
C SER A 153 22.59 14.97 7.88
N ASP A 154 22.60 14.02 6.95
CA ASP A 154 23.48 14.03 5.78
C ASP A 154 23.15 15.21 4.87
N LEU A 155 21.88 15.46 4.60
CA LEU A 155 21.43 16.62 3.82
C LEU A 155 21.89 17.95 4.47
N LYS A 156 21.73 18.08 5.80
CA LYS A 156 22.17 19.27 6.55
C LYS A 156 23.69 19.46 6.59
N ALA A 157 24.44 18.37 6.50
CA ALA A 157 25.89 18.40 6.42
C ALA A 157 26.39 18.79 5.02
N GLY A 158 25.50 18.90 4.03
CA GLY A 158 25.85 19.16 2.64
C GLY A 158 26.36 17.92 1.90
N ASN A 159 26.08 16.73 2.42
CA ASN A 159 26.37 15.48 1.72
C ASN A 159 25.32 15.24 0.62
N ASP A 160 25.73 14.53 -0.44
CA ASP A 160 24.81 14.10 -1.48
C ASP A 160 23.79 13.11 -0.92
N VAL A 161 22.54 13.28 -1.34
CA VAL A 161 21.41 12.44 -0.97
C VAL A 161 20.78 11.88 -2.25
N SER A 162 20.53 10.57 -2.27
CA SER A 162 19.96 9.91 -3.44
C SER A 162 18.48 10.29 -3.67
N PRO A 163 17.93 10.09 -4.89
CA PRO A 163 16.51 10.33 -5.15
C PRO A 163 15.58 9.53 -4.24
N ALA A 164 15.93 8.29 -3.88
CA ALA A 164 15.16 7.45 -2.98
C ALA A 164 15.12 8.03 -1.55
N GLU A 165 16.24 8.57 -1.09
CA GLU A 165 16.35 9.22 0.21
C GLU A 165 15.62 10.58 0.25
N LEU A 166 15.65 11.37 -0.83
CA LEU A 166 14.85 12.59 -0.95
C LEU A 166 13.35 12.28 -0.90
N ARG A 167 12.91 11.26 -1.62
CA ARG A 167 11.53 10.78 -1.57
C ARG A 167 11.12 10.40 -0.15
N LEU A 168 11.97 9.65 0.56
CA LEU A 168 11.74 9.28 1.96
C LEU A 168 11.55 10.52 2.85
N LEU A 169 12.33 11.59 2.63
CA LEU A 169 12.17 12.83 3.40
C LEU A 169 10.84 13.54 3.08
N ILE A 170 10.45 13.60 1.81
CA ILE A 170 9.17 14.22 1.39
C ILE A 170 7.98 13.46 2.02
N GLU A 171 7.98 12.13 1.97
CA GLU A 171 6.92 11.29 2.54
C GLU A 171 6.89 11.32 4.09
N SER A 172 7.92 11.88 4.74
CA SER A 172 8.03 11.92 6.21
C SER A 172 7.42 13.15 6.87
N ASP A 173 6.81 14.07 6.11
CA ASP A 173 6.32 15.39 6.57
C ASP A 173 7.39 16.23 7.29
N ARG A 174 8.68 15.93 7.08
CA ARG A 174 9.81 16.67 7.67
C ARG A 174 10.36 17.76 6.75
N ILE A 175 9.89 17.80 5.52
CA ILE A 175 10.24 18.78 4.51
C ILE A 175 9.00 19.60 4.20
N ASP A 176 9.15 20.92 4.19
CA ASP A 176 8.14 21.81 3.63
C ASP A 176 8.24 21.74 2.10
N THR A 177 7.21 21.18 1.47
CA THR A 177 7.18 21.02 0.02
C THR A 177 7.05 22.35 -0.71
N ALA A 178 6.53 23.40 -0.06
CA ALA A 178 6.47 24.75 -0.65
C ALA A 178 7.88 25.33 -0.78
N ASP A 179 8.68 25.25 0.28
CA ASP A 179 10.08 25.71 0.26
C ASP A 179 10.91 24.93 -0.77
N VAL A 180 10.67 23.62 -0.92
CA VAL A 180 11.34 22.81 -1.96
C VAL A 180 10.97 23.29 -3.35
N GLN A 181 9.70 23.60 -3.61
CA GLN A 181 9.28 24.13 -4.91
C GLN A 181 9.92 25.48 -5.21
N ASP A 182 10.05 26.36 -4.22
CA ASP A 182 10.70 27.66 -4.38
C ASP A 182 12.19 27.49 -4.71
N CYS A 183 12.91 26.63 -3.99
CA CYS A 183 14.29 26.30 -4.30
C CYS A 183 14.45 25.70 -5.72
N LEU A 184 13.55 24.81 -6.14
CA LEU A 184 13.60 24.22 -7.48
C LEU A 184 13.38 25.26 -8.58
N ARG A 185 12.45 26.21 -8.39
CA ARG A 185 12.20 27.31 -9.35
C ARG A 185 13.44 28.15 -9.61
N GLU A 186 14.32 28.31 -8.64
CA GLU A 186 15.57 29.08 -8.79
C GLU A 186 16.65 28.34 -9.58
N VAL A 187 16.53 27.02 -9.74
CA VAL A 187 17.56 26.14 -10.32
C VAL A 187 17.10 25.47 -11.62
N ILE A 188 15.79 25.53 -11.94
CA ILE A 188 15.27 25.10 -13.24
C ILE A 188 15.94 25.94 -14.33
N VAL A 189 16.65 25.27 -15.21
CA VAL A 189 17.23 25.87 -16.42
C VAL A 189 16.14 25.84 -17.49
N ASP A 190 15.88 26.96 -18.15
CA ASP A 190 14.96 27.00 -19.29
C ASP A 190 15.43 26.00 -20.35
N GLU A 191 14.57 25.05 -20.73
CA GLU A 191 14.81 24.17 -21.87
C GLU A 191 14.70 25.01 -23.16
N GLU A 192 15.83 25.27 -23.82
CA GLU A 192 15.88 25.67 -25.25
C GLU A 192 15.73 24.44 -26.17
#